data_AF-A0A1X0J0M3-F1
#
_entry.id   AF-A0A1X0J0M3-F1
#
_cell.length_a   1.000
_cell.length_b   1.000
_cell.length_c   1.000
_cell.angle_alpha   90.00
_cell.angle_beta   90.00
_cell.angle_gamma   90.00
#
_symmetry.space_group_name_H-M   'P 1'
#
loop_
_entity.id
_entity.type
_entity.pdbx_description
1 polymer ?
#
loop_
_entity_poly.entity_id
_entity_poly.type
_entity_poly.pdbx_seq_one_letter_code
_entity_poly.pdbx_strand_id
1 'polypeptide(L)' 'MDPRAQQAREHHRLAGEERDSASQHRSQRDRLVRELWTNEREKWTHATLATAVKCSPQLIQKIIDGRTATSR' A
#
# COMPACT_ATOMS: atom_id res chain seq x y z
N MET A 1 -17.54 29.17 -19.33
CA MET A 1 -17.21 27.91 -18.65
C MET A 1 -17.75 28.00 -17.22
N ASP A 2 -18.51 27.00 -16.76
CA ASP A 2 -19.12 27.04 -15.41
C ASP A 2 -18.02 26.94 -14.31
N PRO A 3 -17.97 27.87 -13.34
CA PRO A 3 -16.97 27.84 -12.25
C PRO A 3 -17.02 26.57 -11.38
N ARG A 4 -18.21 25.99 -11.18
CA ARG A 4 -18.39 24.74 -10.40
C ARG A 4 -17.78 23.57 -11.15
N ALA A 5 -17.90 23.55 -12.48
CA ALA A 5 -17.29 22.51 -13.31
C ALA A 5 -15.75 22.57 -13.27
N GLN A 6 -15.17 23.76 -13.18
CA GLN A 6 -13.72 23.93 -13.01
C GLN A 6 -13.26 23.42 -11.64
N GLN A 7 -13.97 23.80 -10.57
CA GLN A 7 -13.67 23.35 -9.22
C GLN A 7 -13.82 21.83 -9.07
N ALA A 8 -14.85 21.23 -9.67
CA ALA A 8 -15.03 19.77 -9.66
C ALA A 8 -13.88 19.04 -10.39
N ARG A 9 -13.39 19.58 -11.51
CA ARG A 9 -12.23 19.02 -12.22
C ARG A 9 -10.97 19.07 -11.37
N GLU A 10 -10.76 20.17 -10.66
CA GLU A 10 -9.58 20.31 -9.80
C GLU A 10 -9.61 19.32 -8.62
N HIS A 11 -10.74 19.19 -7.93
CA HIS A 11 -10.88 18.17 -6.88
C HIS A 11 -10.71 16.76 -7.42
N HIS A 12 -11.18 16.47 -8.64
CA HIS A 12 -10.97 15.17 -9.28
C HIS A 12 -9.48 14.90 -9.55
N ARG A 13 -8.75 15.89 -10.06
CA ARG A 13 -7.30 15.81 -10.29
C ARG A 13 -6.55 15.54 -8.99
N LEU A 14 -6.82 16.33 -7.95
CA LEU A 14 -6.19 16.18 -6.62
C LEU A 14 -6.50 14.81 -6.00
N ALA A 15 -7.74 14.34 -6.07
CA ALA A 15 -8.10 13.01 -5.60
C ALA A 15 -7.39 11.91 -6.39
N GLY A 16 -7.13 12.11 -7.68
CA GLY A 16 -6.30 11.21 -8.50
C GLY A 16 -4.85 11.17 -8.00
N GLU A 17 -4.25 12.32 -7.77
CA GLU A 17 -2.87 12.43 -7.27
C GLU A 17 -2.69 11.81 -5.87
N GLU A 18 -3.66 11.97 -4.99
CA GLU A 18 -3.70 11.30 -3.69
C GLU A 18 -3.82 9.78 -3.83
N ARG A 19 -4.64 9.30 -4.77
CA ARG A 19 -4.79 7.86 -5.04
C ARG A 19 -3.49 7.25 -5.57
N ASP A 20 -2.81 7.96 -6.47
CA ASP A 20 -1.54 7.51 -7.06
C ASP A 20 -0.44 7.49 -6.00
N SER A 21 -0.33 8.55 -5.19
CA SER A 21 0.62 8.62 -4.07
C SER A 21 0.35 7.50 -3.05
N ALA A 22 -0.91 7.28 -2.68
CA ALA A 22 -1.30 6.18 -1.80
C ALA A 22 -0.97 4.81 -2.42
N SER A 23 -1.09 4.66 -3.75
CA SER A 23 -0.69 3.44 -4.46
C SER A 23 0.80 3.19 -4.35
N GLN A 24 1.62 4.21 -4.63
CA GLN A 24 3.08 4.12 -4.51
C GLN A 24 3.52 3.76 -3.09
N HIS A 25 2.92 4.38 -2.06
CA HIS A 25 3.20 4.05 -0.67
C HIS A 25 2.83 2.59 -0.33
N ARG A 26 1.70 2.07 -0.85
CA ARG A 26 1.34 0.65 -0.69
C ARG A 26 2.37 -0.26 -1.38
N SER A 27 2.83 0.10 -2.58
CA SER A 27 3.86 -0.67 -3.29
C SER A 27 5.17 -0.75 -2.52
N GLN A 28 5.63 0.38 -1.98
CA GLN A 28 6.85 0.43 -1.20
C GLN A 28 6.72 -0.39 0.09
N ARG A 29 5.59 -0.27 0.81
CA ARG A 29 5.31 -1.12 1.98
C ARG A 29 5.35 -2.61 1.60
N ASP A 30 4.65 -3.01 0.55
CA ASP A 30 4.58 -4.41 0.14
C ASP A 30 5.96 -4.96 -0.22
N ARG A 31 6.80 -4.15 -0.89
CA ARG A 31 8.19 -4.48 -1.18
C ARG A 31 9.00 -4.67 0.11
N LEU A 32 8.96 -3.71 1.04
CA LEU A 32 9.72 -3.77 2.30
C LEU A 32 9.31 -4.97 3.15
N VAL A 33 8.01 -5.28 3.23
CA VAL A 33 7.50 -6.47 3.94
C VAL A 33 8.07 -7.74 3.34
N ARG A 34 8.15 -7.85 2.00
CA ARG A 34 8.76 -9.01 1.33
C ARG A 34 10.26 -9.08 1.59
N GLU A 35 10.97 -7.97 1.55
CA GLU A 35 12.41 -7.92 1.85
C GLU A 35 12.69 -8.39 3.28
N LEU A 36 11.93 -7.90 4.28
CA LEU A 36 12.03 -8.36 5.68
C LEU A 36 11.73 -9.84 5.80
N TRP A 37 10.68 -10.32 5.13
CA TRP A 37 10.28 -11.72 5.17
C TRP A 37 11.32 -12.66 4.57
N THR A 38 11.95 -12.26 3.46
CA THR A 38 12.94 -13.08 2.75
C THR A 38 14.31 -13.03 3.43
N ASN A 39 14.77 -11.86 3.84
CA ASN A 39 16.14 -11.68 4.34
C ASN A 39 16.30 -12.06 5.82
N GLU A 40 15.23 -11.97 6.61
CA GLU A 40 15.27 -12.17 8.07
C GLU A 40 14.16 -13.13 8.54
N ARG A 41 13.83 -14.14 7.71
CA ARG A 41 12.67 -15.03 7.92
C ARG A 41 12.54 -15.58 9.33
N GLU A 42 13.66 -15.94 9.96
CA GLU A 42 13.76 -16.51 11.30
C GLU A 42 13.33 -15.55 12.43
N LYS A 43 13.41 -14.23 12.20
CA LYS A 43 13.03 -13.20 13.18
C LYS A 43 11.55 -12.81 13.08
N TRP A 44 10.89 -13.18 11.99
CA TRP A 44 9.58 -12.67 11.65
C TRP A 44 8.50 -13.76 11.67
N THR A 45 7.35 -13.43 12.24
CA THR A 45 6.09 -14.13 12.05
C THR A 45 5.11 -13.17 11.38
N HIS A 46 4.01 -13.67 10.81
CA HIS A 46 2.98 -12.77 10.28
C HIS A 46 2.47 -11.79 11.36
N ALA A 47 2.38 -12.23 12.61
CA ALA A 47 1.93 -11.40 13.72
C ALA A 47 2.96 -10.32 14.10
N THR A 48 4.25 -10.66 14.19
CA THR A 48 5.28 -9.68 14.57
C THR A 48 5.50 -8.62 13.49
N LEU A 49 5.44 -9.00 12.21
CA LEU A 49 5.44 -8.03 11.10
C LEU A 49 4.19 -7.15 11.09
N ALA A 50 3.01 -7.73 11.34
CA ALA A 50 1.77 -6.96 11.39
C ALA A 50 1.82 -5.88 12.47
N THR A 51 2.34 -6.22 13.66
CA THR A 51 2.55 -5.27 14.75
C THR A 51 3.57 -4.18 14.36
N ALA A 52 4.72 -4.56 13.78
CA ALA A 52 5.75 -3.60 13.38
C ALA A 52 5.26 -2.61 12.32
N VAL A 53 4.48 -3.09 11.35
CA VAL A 53 3.93 -2.28 10.25
C VAL A 53 2.61 -1.59 10.63
N LYS A 54 2.05 -1.90 11.81
CA LYS A 54 0.74 -1.44 12.29
C LYS A 54 -0.40 -1.76 11.32
N CYS A 55 -0.45 -3.02 10.87
CA CYS A 55 -1.51 -3.52 9.99
C CYS A 55 -2.02 -4.88 10.47
N SER A 56 -2.92 -5.50 9.70
CA SER A 56 -3.47 -6.81 10.04
C SER A 56 -2.54 -7.95 9.58
N PRO A 57 -2.46 -9.08 10.33
CA PRO A 57 -1.73 -10.28 9.90
C PRO A 57 -2.21 -10.82 8.55
N GLN A 58 -3.51 -10.67 8.24
CA GLN A 58 -4.07 -11.07 6.95
C GLN A 58 -3.53 -10.24 5.79
N LEU A 59 -3.20 -8.95 6.02
CA LEU A 59 -2.57 -8.13 5.00
C LEU A 59 -1.13 -8.59 4.75
N ILE A 60 -0.36 -8.87 5.81
CA ILE A 60 1.00 -9.42 5.69
C ILE A 60 1.00 -10.73 4.88
N GLN A 61 0.10 -11.66 5.22
CA GLN A 61 -0.11 -12.90 4.46
C GLN A 61 -0.35 -12.61 2.97
N LYS A 62 -1.29 -11.71 2.64
CA LYS A 62 -1.58 -11.36 1.23
C LYS A 62 -0.37 -10.78 0.51
N ILE A 63 0.45 -9.97 1.18
CA ILE A 63 1.65 -9.37 0.60
C ILE A 63 2.69 -10.45 0.26
N ILE A 64 2.92 -11.37 1.19
CA ILE A 64 3.86 -12.48 1.05
C ILE A 64 3.39 -13.45 -0.04
N ASP A 65 2.10 -13.78 -0.07
CA ASP A 65 1.48 -14.64 -1.08
C ASP A 65 1.41 -13.99 -2.47
N GLY A 66 1.80 -12.71 -2.63
CA GLY A 66 1.70 -11.99 -3.89
C GLY A 66 0.26 -11.64 -4.32
N ARG A 67 -0.70 -11.69 -3.38
CA ARG A 67 -2.13 -11.48 -3.62
C ARG A 67 -2.58 -10.02 -3.42
N THR A 68 -1.65 -9.08 -3.26
CA THR A 68 -1.99 -7.66 -3.27
C THR A 68 -2.06 -7.13 -4.69
N ALA A 69 -3.02 -6.22 -4.95
CA ALA A 69 -3.25 -5.61 -6.26
C ALA A 69 -2.03 -4.88 -6.84
N THR A 70 -1.00 -4.68 -6.02
CA THR A 70 0.29 -4.09 -6.35
C THR A 70 1.21 -4.99 -7.17
N SER A 71 0.95 -6.30 -7.22
CA SER A 71 1.71 -7.25 -8.04
C SER A 71 1.01 -7.44 -9.38
N ARG A 72 1.19 -6.49 -10.30
CA ARG A 72 0.99 -6.71 -11.73
C ARG A 72 1.97 -5.89 -12.54
#